data_AF-A0A2A4AMF6-F1
#
_entry.id   AF-A0A2A4AMF6-F1
#
_cell.length_a   1.000
_cell.length_b   1.000
_cell.length_c   1.000
_cell.angle_alpha   90.00
_cell.angle_beta   90.00
_cell.angle_gamma   90.00
#
_symmetry.space_group_name_H-M   'P 1'
#
loop_
_entity.id
_entity.type
_entity.pdbx_description
1 polymer ?
#
loop_
_entity_poly.entity_id
_entity_poly.type
_entity_poly.pdbx_seq_one_letter_code
_entity_poly.pdbx_strand_id
1 'polypeptide(L)' 'MAMTLRLTAEQDHALTLLASAQGTSKHEAVVRAVVAAAARTLSDAAVQDAARQLLPGRAELEAEIRRARS' A
#
# COMPACT_ATOMS: atom_id res chain seq x y z
N MET A 1 -5.20 -24.75 -4.88
CA MET A 1 -6.34 -23.90 -4.45
C MET A 1 -6.54 -22.82 -5.50
N ALA A 2 -7.75 -22.65 -6.03
CA ALA A 2 -8.08 -21.54 -6.92
C ALA A 2 -8.65 -20.39 -6.07
N MET A 3 -8.06 -19.21 -6.17
CA MET A 3 -8.56 -17.99 -5.54
C MET A 3 -9.36 -17.21 -6.59
N THR A 4 -10.64 -16.97 -6.33
CA THR A 4 -11.53 -16.16 -7.19
C THR A 4 -11.76 -14.80 -6.56
N LEU A 5 -11.37 -13.75 -7.28
CA LEU A 5 -11.64 -12.35 -6.92
C LEU A 5 -12.87 -11.85 -7.67
N ARG A 6 -13.78 -11.16 -6.97
CA ARG A 6 -14.86 -10.41 -7.60
C ARG A 6 -14.35 -9.01 -7.92
N LEU A 7 -14.19 -8.71 -9.20
CA LEU A 7 -13.71 -7.42 -9.68
C LEU A 7 -14.85 -6.65 -10.35
N THR A 8 -14.86 -5.33 -10.18
CA THR A 8 -15.64 -4.45 -11.06
C THR A 8 -15.04 -4.46 -12.46
N ALA A 9 -15.79 -4.00 -13.47
CA ALA A 9 -15.28 -3.90 -14.84
C ALA A 9 -14.02 -3.01 -14.94
N GLU A 10 -13.99 -1.92 -14.17
CA GLU A 10 -12.84 -1.02 -14.10
C GLU A 10 -11.61 -1.71 -13.47
N GLN A 11 -11.80 -2.47 -12.39
CA GLN A 11 -10.72 -3.22 -11.75
C GLN A 11 -10.16 -4.32 -12.66
N ASP A 12 -11.02 -5.05 -13.38
CA ASP A 12 -10.56 -6.06 -14.33
C ASP A 12 -9.80 -5.43 -15.50
N HIS A 13 -10.24 -4.27 -15.99
CA HIS A 13 -9.54 -3.53 -17.03
C HIS A 13 -8.16 -3.06 -16.54
N ALA A 14 -8.09 -2.42 -15.37
CA ALA A 14 -6.83 -2.00 -14.76
C ALA A 14 -5.87 -3.18 -14.55
N LEU A 15 -6.38 -4.33 -14.09
CA LEU A 15 -5.60 -5.54 -13.92
C LEU A 15 -5.10 -6.11 -15.25
N THR A 16 -5.91 -6.05 -16.31
CA THR A 16 -5.51 -6.45 -17.66
C THR A 16 -4.34 -5.60 -18.15
N LEU A 17 -4.43 -4.28 -17.99
CA LEU A 17 -3.35 -3.36 -18.37
C LEU A 17 -2.07 -3.62 -17.57
N LEU A 18 -2.20 -3.82 -16.26
CA LEU A 18 -1.06 -4.12 -15.40
C LEU A 18 -0.35 -5.42 -15.81
N ALA A 19 -1.11 -6.48 -16.06
CA ALA A 19 -0.60 -7.77 -16.49
C ALA A 19 0.12 -7.67 -17.85
N SER A 20 -0.47 -6.94 -18.81
CA SER A 20 0.13 -6.68 -20.12
C SER A 20 1.43 -5.88 -20.00
N ALA A 21 1.46 -4.83 -19.18
CA ALA A 21 2.65 -4.01 -18.96
C ALA A 21 3.79 -4.78 -18.31
N GLN A 22 3.48 -5.80 -17.49
CA GLN A 22 4.45 -6.67 -16.83
C GLN A 22 4.82 -7.90 -17.67
N GLY A 23 4.10 -8.19 -18.75
CA GLY A 23 4.27 -9.42 -19.53
C GLY A 23 3.89 -10.68 -18.75
N THR A 24 2.93 -10.59 -17.82
CA THR A 24 2.51 -11.70 -16.95
C THR A 24 1.02 -12.02 -17.09
N SER A 25 0.57 -13.11 -16.46
CA SER A 25 -0.86 -13.40 -16.34
C SER A 25 -1.55 -12.43 -15.37
N LYS A 26 -2.88 -12.29 -15.46
CA LYS A 26 -3.68 -11.52 -14.48
C LYS A 26 -3.47 -12.02 -13.06
N HIS A 27 -3.41 -13.33 -12.87
CA HIS A 27 -3.20 -13.92 -11.53
C HIS A 27 -1.84 -13.52 -10.95
N GLU A 28 -0.78 -13.68 -11.73
CA GLU A 28 0.58 -13.31 -11.30
C GLU A 28 0.69 -11.80 -11.01
N ALA A 29 0.08 -10.97 -11.86
CA ALA A 29 0.04 -9.52 -11.66
C ALA A 29 -0.67 -9.14 -10.35
N VAL A 30 -1.80 -9.79 -10.01
CA VAL A 30 -2.48 -9.60 -8.71
C VAL A 30 -1.57 -9.99 -7.56
N VAL A 31 -0.97 -11.18 -7.60
CA VAL A 31 -0.11 -11.67 -6.52
C VAL A 31 1.05 -10.69 -6.29
N ARG A 32 1.71 -10.25 -7.36
CA ARG A 32 2.78 -9.24 -7.29
C ARG A 32 2.29 -7.91 -6.74
N ALA A 33 1.13 -7.43 -7.19
CA ALA A 33 0.56 -6.17 -6.71
C ALA A 33 0.26 -6.22 -5.21
N VAL A 34 -0.32 -7.33 -4.72
CA VAL A 34 -0.60 -7.54 -3.29
C VAL A 34 0.68 -7.58 -2.48
N VAL A 35 1.67 -8.37 -2.91
CA VAL A 35 2.97 -8.46 -2.22
C VAL A 35 3.66 -7.09 -2.17
N ALA A 36 3.68 -6.37 -3.30
CA ALA A 36 4.29 -5.05 -3.37
C ALA A 36 3.56 -4.02 -2.51
N ALA A 37 2.23 -4.07 -2.46
CA ALA A 37 1.44 -3.19 -1.59
C ALA A 37 1.71 -3.49 -0.11
N ALA A 38 1.72 -4.77 0.29
CA ALA A 38 2.03 -5.17 1.66
C ALA A 38 3.44 -4.74 2.07
N ALA A 39 4.44 -4.96 1.21
CA ALA A 39 5.81 -4.55 1.49
C ALA A 39 5.95 -3.04 1.67
N ARG A 40 5.30 -2.24 0.81
CA ARG A 40 5.26 -0.77 0.96
C ARG A 40 4.60 -0.35 2.25
N THR A 41 3.43 -0.89 2.57
CA THR A 41 2.71 -0.58 3.83
C THR A 41 3.57 -0.85 5.06
N LEU A 42 4.26 -1.99 5.09
CA LEU A 42 5.15 -2.34 6.20
C LEU A 42 6.38 -1.43 6.27
N SER A 43 6.99 -1.13 5.12
CA SER A 43 8.13 -0.22 5.03
C SER A 43 7.77 1.18 5.52
N ASP A 44 6.62 1.71 5.07
CA ASP A 44 6.15 3.04 5.47
C ASP A 44 5.87 3.09 6.97
N ALA A 45 5.25 2.04 7.54
CA ALA A 45 5.03 1.94 8.98
C ALA A 45 6.34 1.95 9.76
N ALA A 46 7.36 1.19 9.31
CA ALA A 46 8.66 1.15 9.94
C ALA A 46 9.38 2.52 9.89
N VAL A 47 9.31 3.22 8.76
CA VAL A 47 9.87 4.57 8.62
C VAL A 47 9.17 5.55 9.57
N GLN A 48 7.83 5.52 9.65
CA GLN A 48 7.09 6.39 10.56
C GLN A 48 7.42 6.08 12.03
N ASP A 49 7.65 4.81 12.36
CA ASP A 49 8.01 4.43 13.72
C ASP A 49 9.42 4.89 14.11
N ALA A 50 10.39 4.66 13.23
CA ALA A 50 11.74 5.18 13.42
C ALA A 50 11.74 6.72 13.53
N ALA A 51 10.94 7.41 12.71
CA ALA A 51 10.80 8.86 12.78
C ALA A 51 10.25 9.33 14.13
N ARG A 52 9.24 8.64 14.69
CA ARG A 52 8.71 8.96 16.04
C ARG A 52 9.75 8.76 17.14
N GLN A 53 10.60 7.74 17.01
CA GLN A 53 11.60 7.42 18.02
C GLN A 53 12.83 8.34 17.95
N LEU A 54 13.24 8.73 16.75
CA LEU A 54 14.54 9.34 16.52
C LEU A 54 14.50 10.85 16.27
N LEU A 55 13.37 11.41 15.80
CA LEU A 55 13.28 12.83 15.48
C LEU A 55 12.82 13.64 16.71
N PRO A 56 13.65 14.54 17.25
CA PRO A 56 13.25 15.42 18.34
C PRO A 56 12.05 16.29 17.94
N GLY A 57 11.16 16.56 18.88
CA GLY A 57 9.97 17.38 18.66
C GLY A 57 8.87 16.77 17.79
N ARG A 58 9.07 15.55 17.26
CA ARG A 58 8.06 14.85 16.45
C ARG A 58 6.76 14.60 17.22
N ALA A 59 6.86 14.21 18.49
CA ALA A 59 5.70 13.96 19.34
C ALA A 59 4.88 15.23 19.63
N GLU A 60 5.57 16.37 19.83
CA GLU A 60 4.94 17.68 20.04
C GLU A 60 4.19 18.12 18.79
N LEU A 61 4.84 18.06 17.63
CA LEU A 61 4.21 18.36 16.34
C LEU A 61 2.99 17.48 16.06
N GLU A 62 3.09 16.17 16.33
CA GLU A 62 1.95 15.25 16.17
C GLU A 62 0.78 15.60 17.10
N ALA A 63 1.06 16.03 18.34
CA ALA A 63 0.05 16.48 19.28
C ALA A 63 -0.63 17.78 18.82
N GLU A 64 0.13 18.74 18.29
CA GLU A 64 -0.38 19.99 17.71
C GLU A 64 -1.31 19.72 16.52
N ILE A 65 -0.87 18.90 15.56
CA ILE A 65 -1.68 18.52 14.40
C ILE A 65 -2.99 17.85 14.83
N ARG A 66 -2.94 16.98 15.86
CA ARG A 66 -4.13 16.30 16.37
C ARG A 66 -5.13 17.28 16.98
N ARG A 67 -4.64 18.26 17.76
CA ARG A 67 -5.48 19.33 18.35
C ARG A 67 -6.09 20.26 17.29
N ALA A 68 -5.38 20.54 16.20
CA ALA A 68 -5.90 21.40 15.14
C ALA A 68 -7.00 20.73 14.28
N ARG A 69 -7.13 19.40 14.35
CA ARG A 69 -8.10 18.61 13.57
C ARG A 69 -9.37 18.24 14.35
N SER A 70 -9.36 18.41 15.67
CA SER A 70 -10.53 18.24 16.54
C SER A 70 -11.34 19.53 16.61
#